data_AF-A0A8H6HP10-F1
#
_entry.id   AF-A0A8H6HP10-F1
#
_cell.length_a   1.000
_cell.length_b   1.000
_cell.length_c   1.000
_cell.angle_alpha   90.00
_cell.angle_beta   90.00
_cell.angle_gamma   90.00
#
_symmetry.space_group_name_H-M   'P 1'
#
loop_
_entity.id
_entity.type
_entity.pdbx_description
1 polymer ?
#
loop_
_entity_poly.entity_id
_entity_poly.type
_entity_poly.pdbx_seq_one_letter_code
_entity_poly.pdbx_strand_id
1 'polypeptide(L)'
;MAKTEKLEIEGDDARAKRLQHLLEKMSTNEDSNTSQINPSARPAGLPSFDFGNRSTGEFTPNTELLSRIQAFLPQLEASNRELLQRAQANPGSVDIEHLEPGQDGYIEMVRSPHSSLLPDSSRTTLLHRRI
;
A
#
# COMPACT_ATOMS: atom_id res chain seq x y z
N MET A 1 4.85 -22.42 -25.40
CA MET A 1 3.81 -21.37 -25.41
C MET A 1 3.33 -21.19 -23.98
N ALA A 2 3.69 -20.08 -23.33
CA ALA A 2 3.30 -19.81 -21.95
C ALA A 2 1.81 -19.45 -21.89
N LYS A 3 1.08 -20.05 -20.94
CA LYS A 3 -0.37 -19.88 -20.79
C LYS A 3 -0.60 -18.64 -19.93
N THR A 4 -1.20 -17.59 -20.49
CA THR A 4 -1.56 -16.39 -19.72
C THR A 4 -2.70 -16.71 -18.77
N GLU A 5 -2.44 -16.71 -17.47
CA GLU A 5 -3.50 -16.81 -16.46
C GLU A 5 -4.32 -15.53 -16.47
N LYS A 6 -5.63 -15.65 -16.72
CA LYS A 6 -6.56 -14.53 -16.65
C LYS A 6 -7.07 -14.40 -15.23
N LEU A 7 -6.98 -13.20 -14.67
CA LEU A 7 -7.55 -12.88 -13.37
C LEU A 7 -9.08 -12.91 -13.48
N GLU A 8 -9.72 -13.85 -12.79
CA GLU A 8 -11.18 -13.90 -12.69
C GLU A 8 -11.66 -12.69 -11.89
N ILE A 9 -12.35 -11.77 -12.55
CA ILE A 9 -12.94 -10.58 -11.92
C ILE A 9 -14.38 -10.90 -11.51
N GLU A 10 -14.71 -10.68 -10.24
CA GLU A 10 -16.09 -10.84 -9.77
C GLU A 10 -17.04 -9.91 -10.55
N GLY A 11 -18.13 -10.47 -11.08
CA GLY A 11 -19.18 -9.68 -11.73
C GLY A 11 -19.92 -8.78 -10.75
N ASP A 12 -20.56 -7.73 -11.26
CA ASP A 12 -21.20 -6.70 -10.42
C ASP A 12 -22.29 -7.24 -9.50
N ASP A 13 -23.08 -8.23 -9.95
CA ASP A 13 -24.10 -8.88 -9.14
C ASP A 13 -23.51 -9.70 -7.98
N ALA A 14 -22.38 -10.38 -8.22
CA ALA A 14 -21.70 -11.16 -7.19
C ALA A 14 -21.09 -10.23 -6.13
N ARG A 15 -20.52 -9.10 -6.58
CA ARG A 15 -20.01 -8.05 -5.71
C ARG A 15 -21.11 -7.44 -4.84
N ALA A 16 -22.25 -7.10 -5.41
CA ALA A 16 -23.37 -6.51 -4.68
C ALA A 16 -23.87 -7.43 -3.56
N LYS A 17 -24.04 -8.73 -3.86
CA LYS A 17 -24.42 -9.75 -2.87
C LYS A 17 -23.40 -9.88 -1.74
N ARG A 18 -22.11 -9.87 -2.07
CA ARG A 18 -21.03 -9.93 -1.08
C ARG A 18 -21.06 -8.71 -0.15
N LEU A 19 -21.24 -7.52 -0.70
CA LEU A 19 -21.33 -6.28 0.08
C LEU A 19 -22.56 -6.24 0.98
N GLN A 20 -23.72 -6.65 0.47
CA GLN A 20 -24.95 -6.75 1.26
C GLN A 20 -24.78 -7.70 2.45
N HIS A 21 -24.22 -8.88 2.21
CA HIS A 21 -23.99 -9.86 3.28
C HIS A 21 -23.02 -9.35 4.35
N LEU A 22 -22.00 -8.58 3.94
CA LEU A 22 -21.01 -8.01 4.86
C LEU A 22 -21.63 -6.91 5.73
N LEU A 23 -22.48 -6.05 5.15
CA LEU A 23 -23.22 -5.02 5.87
C LEU A 23 -24.21 -5.64 6.86
N GLU A 24 -24.96 -6.66 6.45
CA GLU A 24 -25.91 -7.37 7.30
C GLU A 24 -25.21 -8.01 8.51
N LYS A 25 -24.06 -8.65 8.29
CA LYS A 25 -23.23 -9.23 9.36
C LYS A 25 -22.68 -8.17 10.34
N MET A 26 -22.40 -6.95 9.87
CA MET A 26 -22.01 -5.84 10.74
C MET A 26 -23.20 -5.35 11.57
N SER A 27 -24.39 -5.22 10.96
CA SER A 27 -25.60 -4.79 11.66
C SER A 27 -26.06 -5.77 12.74
N THR A 28 -25.92 -7.08 12.54
CA THR A 28 -26.30 -8.08 13.55
C THR A 28 -25.35 -8.14 14.75
N ASN A 29 -24.15 -7.58 14.63
CA ASN A 29 -23.18 -7.50 15.73
C ASN A 29 -23.34 -6.22 16.59
N GLU A 30 -24.25 -5.32 16.22
CA GLU A 30 -24.51 -4.04 16.90
C GLU A 30 -25.70 -4.09 17.87
N ASP A 31 -26.24 -5.28 18.18
CA ASP A 31 -27.28 -5.45 19.21
C ASP A 31 -26.67 -5.92 20.54
N SER A 32 -26.00 -4.98 21.18
CA SER A 32 -26.19 -4.74 22.61
C SER A 32 -26.24 -3.25 22.82
N ASN A 33 -27.46 -2.71 22.76
CA ASN A 33 -27.90 -1.43 23.32
C ASN A 33 -28.14 -0.27 22.33
N THR A 34 -29.16 -0.37 21.45
CA THR A 34 -29.84 0.85 20.98
C THR A 34 -31.35 0.66 20.90
N SER A 35 -32.03 1.22 21.90
CA SER A 35 -33.49 1.37 21.91
C SER A 35 -33.96 2.25 20.76
N GLN A 36 -35.13 1.92 20.23
CA GLN A 36 -35.96 2.69 19.28
C GLN A 36 -35.82 4.22 19.46
N ILE A 37 -35.35 4.94 18.45
CA ILE A 37 -35.33 6.41 18.43
C ILE A 37 -36.25 6.92 17.32
N ASN A 38 -37.37 7.47 17.76
CA ASN A 38 -38.31 8.26 16.97
C ASN A 38 -37.63 9.58 16.56
N PRO A 39 -37.53 9.96 15.26
CA PRO A 39 -36.61 11.01 14.79
C PRO A 39 -37.04 12.46 15.10
N SER A 40 -38.05 12.72 15.91
CA SER A 40 -38.57 14.10 16.13
C SER A 40 -38.85 14.50 17.58
N ALA A 41 -38.50 13.69 18.58
CA ALA A 41 -38.60 14.10 19.98
C ALA A 41 -37.21 14.10 20.61
N ARG A 42 -36.60 15.29 20.76
CA ARG A 42 -35.35 15.45 21.50
C ARG A 42 -35.66 15.24 23.00
N PRO A 43 -35.06 14.24 23.68
CA PRO A 43 -35.29 14.04 25.11
C PRO A 43 -34.79 15.26 25.88
N ALA A 44 -35.67 15.88 26.68
CA ALA A 44 -35.29 16.95 27.59
C ALA A 44 -34.33 16.37 28.65
N GLY A 45 -33.04 16.70 28.55
CA GLY A 45 -32.03 16.28 29.52
C GLY A 45 -30.66 15.89 28.96
N LEU A 46 -30.49 15.76 27.64
CA LEU A 46 -29.16 15.52 27.06
C LEU A 46 -28.36 16.83 26.98
N PRO A 47 -27.13 16.89 27.56
CA PRO A 47 -26.28 18.07 27.42
C PRO A 47 -26.00 18.31 25.93
N SER A 48 -26.15 19.56 25.50
CA SER A 48 -25.76 19.99 24.16
C SER A 48 -24.24 19.88 24.07
N PHE A 49 -23.74 18.87 23.36
CA PHE A 49 -22.32 18.75 23.07
C PHE A 49 -21.95 19.77 21.99
N ASP A 50 -21.33 20.88 22.40
CA ASP A 50 -20.69 21.80 21.47
C ASP A 50 -19.36 21.17 21.02
N PHE A 51 -19.29 20.79 19.75
CA PHE A 51 -18.08 20.24 19.15
C PHE A 51 -17.00 21.31 18.91
N GLY A 52 -17.24 22.55 19.36
CA GLY A 52 -16.34 23.67 19.18
C GLY A 52 -16.23 24.11 17.71
N ASN A 53 -15.25 24.97 17.45
CA ASN A 53 -14.98 25.46 16.11
C ASN A 53 -14.45 24.32 15.21
N ARG A 54 -15.32 23.79 14.35
CA ARG A 54 -14.97 22.80 13.30
C ARG A 54 -14.29 23.45 12.08
N SER A 55 -13.71 24.64 12.23
CA SER A 55 -12.87 25.21 11.18
C SER A 55 -11.65 24.30 11.02
N THR A 56 -11.75 23.37 10.07
CA THR A 56 -10.61 22.67 9.51
C THR A 56 -9.65 23.75 9.02
N GLY A 57 -8.56 23.98 9.74
CA GLY A 57 -7.59 25.02 9.40
C GLY A 57 -7.14 24.90 7.96
N GLU A 58 -6.72 26.02 7.35
CA GLU A 58 -6.23 26.02 5.97
C GLU A 58 -5.10 25.00 5.81
N PHE A 59 -5.42 23.91 5.12
CA PHE A 59 -4.47 22.85 4.81
C PHE A 59 -3.57 23.37 3.69
N THR A 60 -2.30 23.61 3.98
CA THR A 60 -1.33 23.90 2.92
C THR A 60 -1.10 22.62 2.13
N PRO A 61 -1.37 22.61 0.81
CA PRO A 61 -1.14 21.43 0.00
C PRO A 61 0.35 21.07 0.08
N ASN A 62 0.66 19.77 0.20
CA ASN A 62 2.03 19.29 0.19
C ASN A 62 2.61 19.43 -1.24
N THR A 63 3.14 20.62 -1.54
CA THR A 63 3.66 21.01 -2.85
C THR A 63 4.87 20.18 -3.25
N GLU A 64 5.66 19.71 -2.28
CA GLU A 64 6.84 18.88 -2.51
C GLU A 64 6.45 17.48 -3.00
N LEU A 65 5.42 16.86 -2.41
CA LEU A 65 4.86 15.60 -2.90
C LEU A 65 4.29 15.74 -4.32
N LEU A 66 3.52 16.80 -4.56
CA LEU A 66 2.96 17.07 -5.90
C LEU A 66 4.07 17.26 -6.93
N SER A 67 5.14 17.97 -6.58
CA SER A 67 6.28 18.19 -7.46
C SER A 67 7.01 16.88 -7.79
N ARG A 68 7.19 16.01 -6.78
CA ARG A 68 7.79 14.68 -6.98
C ARG A 68 6.94 13.81 -7.90
N ILE A 69 5.62 13.80 -7.73
CA ILE A 69 4.70 13.05 -8.60
C ILE A 69 4.78 13.57 -10.04
N GLN A 70 4.74 14.90 -10.22
CA GLN A 70 4.82 15.51 -11.55
C GLN A 70 6.15 15.20 -12.27
N ALA A 71 7.26 15.14 -11.53
CA ALA A 71 8.55 14.77 -12.09
C ALA A 71 8.70 13.26 -12.36
N PHE A 72 8.07 12.42 -11.52
CA PHE A 72 8.21 10.97 -11.58
C PHE A 72 7.39 10.32 -12.69
N LEU A 73 6.13 10.73 -12.88
CA LEU A 73 5.23 10.07 -13.83
C LEU A 73 5.75 10.05 -15.28
N PRO A 74 6.34 11.14 -15.83
CA PRO A 74 6.92 11.10 -17.16
C PRO A 74 8.10 10.13 -17.28
N GLN A 75 8.93 10.03 -16.23
CA GLN A 75 10.06 9.10 -16.21
C GLN A 75 9.58 7.65 -16.18
N LEU A 76 8.55 7.37 -15.38
CA LEU A 76 7.92 6.06 -15.31
C LEU A 76 7.31 5.67 -16.67
N GLU A 77 6.59 6.58 -17.32
CA GLU A 77 6.00 6.33 -18.63
C GLU A 77 7.06 6.03 -19.70
N ALA A 78 8.15 6.80 -19.70
CA ALA A 78 9.28 6.57 -20.61
C ALA A 78 9.92 5.19 -20.40
N SER A 79 10.15 4.81 -19.13
CA SER A 79 10.67 3.49 -18.76
C SER A 79 9.73 2.36 -19.20
N ASN A 80 8.42 2.51 -18.96
CA ASN A 80 7.43 1.51 -19.37
C ASN A 80 7.38 1.35 -20.89
N ARG A 81 7.45 2.44 -21.65
CA ARG A 81 7.52 2.37 -23.12
C ARG A 81 8.75 1.62 -23.61
N GLU A 82 9.90 1.84 -22.97
CA GLU A 82 11.13 1.13 -23.31
C GLU A 82 11.03 -0.37 -23.01
N LEU A 83 10.49 -0.73 -21.84
CA LEU A 83 10.25 -2.13 -21.47
C LEU A 83 9.31 -2.83 -22.45
N LEU A 84 8.23 -2.16 -22.88
CA LEU A 84 7.31 -2.72 -23.87
C LEU A 84 7.97 -2.93 -25.23
N GLN A 85 8.82 -1.99 -25.69
CA GLN A 85 9.58 -2.15 -26.93
C GLN A 85 10.56 -3.33 -26.84
N ARG A 86 11.27 -3.46 -25.71
CA ARG A 86 12.16 -4.59 -25.45
C ARG A 86 11.40 -5.91 -25.41
N ALA A 87 10.24 -5.95 -24.75
CA ALA A 87 9.38 -7.12 -24.70
C ALA A 87 8.86 -7.55 -26.08
N GLN A 88 8.50 -6.59 -26.94
CA GLN A 88 8.05 -6.87 -28.32
C GLN A 88 9.18 -7.43 -29.18
N ALA A 89 10.38 -6.87 -29.08
CA ALA A 89 11.54 -7.32 -29.85
C ALA A 89 12.08 -8.67 -29.34
N ASN A 90 12.13 -8.85 -28.02
CA ASN A 90 12.57 -10.07 -27.37
C ASN A 90 11.87 -10.25 -26.01
N PRO A 91 10.82 -11.10 -25.94
CA PRO A 91 10.10 -11.36 -24.69
C PRO A 91 11.00 -11.88 -23.56
N GLY A 92 12.08 -12.60 -23.86
CA GLY A 92 13.03 -13.10 -22.86
C GLY A 92 13.98 -12.04 -22.30
N SER A 93 14.04 -10.84 -22.90
CA SER A 93 14.91 -9.74 -22.41
C SER A 93 14.32 -8.95 -21.24
N VAL A 94 13.03 -9.10 -21.01
CA VAL A 94 12.29 -8.52 -19.88
C VAL A 94 11.95 -9.56 -18.82
N ASP A 95 12.37 -10.81 -19.04
CA ASP A 95 12.28 -11.85 -18.02
C ASP A 95 13.29 -11.53 -16.91
N ILE A 96 12.77 -11.29 -15.71
CA ILE A 96 13.58 -11.01 -14.53
C ILE A 96 13.93 -12.30 -13.76
N GLU A 97 13.31 -13.42 -14.12
CA GLU A 97 13.52 -14.72 -13.52
C GLU A 97 14.61 -15.48 -14.29
N HIS A 98 15.88 -15.26 -13.91
CA HIS A 98 17.01 -16.06 -14.40
C HIS A 98 17.07 -17.40 -13.66
N LEU A 99 16.01 -18.19 -13.76
CA LEU A 99 16.00 -19.55 -13.22
C LEU A 99 16.46 -20.51 -14.32
N GLU A 100 17.47 -21.33 -14.02
CA GLU A 100 17.80 -22.45 -14.90
C GLU A 100 16.57 -23.39 -15.00
N PRO A 101 16.35 -24.04 -16.16
CA PRO A 101 15.20 -24.93 -16.33
C PRO A 101 15.20 -26.02 -15.25
N GLY A 102 14.19 -26.00 -14.37
CA GLY A 102 14.03 -26.99 -13.28
C GLY A 102 14.55 -26.54 -11.90
N GLN A 103 14.91 -25.26 -11.74
CA GLN A 103 15.32 -24.71 -10.46
C GLN A 103 14.15 -23.97 -9.78
N ASP A 104 13.70 -24.48 -8.62
CA ASP A 104 12.73 -23.78 -7.78
C ASP A 104 13.43 -22.62 -7.04
N GLY A 105 13.02 -21.38 -7.32
CA GLY A 105 13.57 -20.19 -6.67
C GLY A 105 13.04 -19.99 -5.25
N TYR A 106 13.78 -20.43 -4.24
CA TYR A 106 13.49 -20.11 -2.84
C TYR A 106 14.48 -19.06 -2.30
N ILE A 107 13.95 -18.01 -1.66
CA ILE A 107 14.75 -17.05 -0.89
C ILE A 107 14.64 -17.45 0.57
N GLU A 108 15.72 -17.99 1.14
CA GLU A 108 15.80 -18.26 2.57
C GLU A 108 15.85 -16.91 3.32
N MET A 109 14.75 -16.54 3.98
CA MET A 109 14.75 -15.42 4.90
C MET A 109 15.42 -15.83 6.20
N VAL A 110 16.73 -15.61 6.29
CA VAL A 110 17.45 -15.72 7.55
C VAL A 110 16.91 -14.65 8.48
N ARG A 111 16.07 -15.04 9.44
CA ARG A 111 15.72 -14.15 10.56
C ARG A 111 16.98 -14.01 11.41
N SER A 112 17.78 -12.99 11.15
CA SER A 112 18.83 -12.61 12.09
C SER A 112 18.16 -12.34 13.44
N PRO A 113 18.50 -13.08 14.52
CA PRO A 113 18.16 -12.61 15.84
C PRO A 113 18.88 -11.28 16.03
N HIS A 114 18.15 -10.27 16.48
CA HIS A 114 18.71 -8.97 16.86
C HIS A 114 19.86 -9.18 17.87
N SER A 115 21.09 -9.23 17.39
CA SER A 115 22.27 -8.97 18.20
C SER A 115 22.35 -7.46 18.38
N SER A 116 21.81 -6.98 19.50
CA SER A 116 22.24 -5.74 20.10
C SER A 116 23.76 -5.73 20.16
N LEU A 117 24.39 -4.66 19.67
CA LEU A 117 25.59 -4.02 20.22
C LEU A 117 25.93 -2.81 19.33
N LEU A 118 25.78 -1.62 19.92
CA LEU A 118 26.20 -0.32 19.40
C LEU A 118 27.74 -0.23 19.31
N PRO A 119 28.28 0.77 18.57
CA PRO A 119 29.66 0.75 18.09
C PRO A 119 30.65 1.23 19.16
N ASP A 120 31.78 0.54 19.30
CA ASP A 120 32.94 1.12 19.98
C ASP A 120 33.87 1.79 18.97
N SER A 121 34.24 3.01 19.34
CA SER A 121 34.89 4.03 18.57
C SER A 121 36.37 4.01 18.90
N SER A 122 37.20 3.53 17.97
CA SER A 122 38.64 3.83 17.92
C SER A 122 39.05 3.86 16.45
N ARG A 123 39.12 5.04 15.81
CA ARG A 123 40.38 5.84 15.67
C ARG A 123 41.57 4.91 15.38
N THR A 124 42.21 4.97 14.20
CA THR A 124 43.07 6.09 13.82
C THR A 124 43.56 5.90 12.38
N THR A 125 43.58 7.01 11.65
CA THR A 125 44.21 7.26 10.35
C THR A 125 45.68 6.86 10.27
N LEU A 126 46.14 6.30 9.14
CA LEU A 126 47.31 6.85 8.44
C LEU A 126 47.38 6.33 7.00
N LEU A 127 47.07 7.24 6.06
CA LEU A 127 47.60 7.22 4.70
C LEU A 127 49.12 7.04 4.77
N HIS A 128 49.73 6.17 3.96
CA HIS A 128 51.02 6.46 3.34
C HIS A 128 51.04 5.89 1.91
N ARG A 129 51.41 6.79 1.01
CA ARG A 129 51.47 6.69 -0.44
C ARG A 129 52.96 6.67 -0.83
N ARG A 130 53.29 5.96 -1.93
CA ARG A 130 54.61 5.84 -2.62
C ARG A 130 55.64 4.94 -1.91
N ILE A 131 56.44 4.16 -2.63
CA ILE A 131 56.93 4.26 -4.02
C ILE A 131 56.64 2.96 -4.78
#